data_AF-A0A432IHY5-F1
#
_entry.id   AF-A0A432IHY5-F1
#
_cell.length_a   1.000
_cell.length_b   1.000
_cell.length_c   1.000
_cell.angle_alpha   90.00
_cell.angle_beta   90.00
_cell.angle_gamma   90.00
#
_symmetry.space_group_name_H-M   'P 1'
#
loop_
_entity.id
_entity.type
_entity.pdbx_description
1 polymer ?
#
loop_
_entity_poly.entity_id
_entity_poly.type
_entity_poly.pdbx_seq_one_letter_code
_entity_poly.pdbx_strand_id
1 'polypeptide(L)' 'MLGVTFYTPPVHQPGTYPRFLAEKGVSTIISGGMGPKAQDIFAQNNIEVFMGVNSEDPEHW' A
#
# COMPACT_ATOMS: atom_id res chain seq x y z
N MET A 1 -1.62 21.90 2.34
CA MET A 1 -2.58 20.95 1.74
C MET A 1 -1.80 19.70 1.41
N LEU A 2 -2.22 18.54 1.90
CA LEU A 2 -1.58 17.27 1.53
C LEU A 2 -1.88 17.00 0.04
N GLY A 3 -0.88 16.57 -0.73
CA GLY A 3 -1.09 16.22 -2.12
C GLY A 3 -1.67 14.81 -2.21
N VAL A 4 -2.95 14.70 -2.58
CA VAL A 4 -3.60 13.40 -2.82
C VAL A 4 -3.49 13.07 -4.30
N THR A 5 -3.00 11.87 -4.62
CA THR A 5 -2.93 11.36 -5.99
C THR A 5 -3.52 9.96 -6.04
N PHE A 6 -4.50 9.75 -6.92
CA PHE A 6 -5.11 8.45 -7.15
C PHE A 6 -4.42 7.75 -8.32
N TYR A 7 -4.16 6.45 -8.16
CA TYR A 7 -3.58 5.62 -9.21
C TYR A 7 -4.49 4.44 -9.54
N THR A 8 -4.58 4.09 -10.82
CA THR A 8 -5.15 2.80 -11.24
C THR A 8 -4.13 1.69 -10.97
N PRO A 9 -4.46 0.64 -10.21
CA PRO A 9 -3.52 -0.45 -9.96
C PRO A 9 -3.26 -1.26 -11.24
N PRO A 10 -2.07 -1.88 -11.38
CA PRO A 10 -1.81 -2.82 -12.47
C PRO A 10 -2.65 -4.09 -12.30
N VAL A 11 -2.66 -4.97 -13.31
CA VAL A 11 -3.29 -6.30 -13.22
C VAL A 11 -2.71 -7.07 -12.03
N HIS A 12 -3.59 -7.64 -11.20
CA HIS A 12 -3.20 -8.38 -10.01
C HIS A 12 -2.47 -9.68 -10.37
N GLN A 13 -1.16 -9.67 -10.17
CA GLN A 13 -0.27 -10.82 -10.32
C GLN A 13 0.67 -10.87 -9.11
N PRO A 14 1.24 -12.04 -8.77
CA PRO A 14 2.25 -12.12 -7.72
C PRO A 14 3.40 -11.13 -7.97
N GLY A 15 3.60 -10.18 -7.06
CA GLY A 15 4.71 -9.22 -7.11
C GLY A 15 4.49 -7.94 -7.93
N THR A 16 3.38 -7.76 -8.66
CA THR A 16 3.16 -6.51 -9.42
C THR A 16 2.99 -5.29 -8.52
N TYR A 17 2.29 -5.44 -7.38
CA TYR A 17 1.95 -4.31 -6.51
C TYR A 17 3.16 -3.75 -5.73
N PRO A 18 4.03 -4.58 -5.13
CA PRO A 18 5.27 -4.11 -4.50
C PRO A 18 6.15 -3.29 -5.44
N ARG A 19 6.38 -3.76 -6.66
CA ARG A 19 7.17 -3.03 -7.67
C ARG A 19 6.49 -1.71 -8.04
N PHE A 20 5.19 -1.76 -8.34
CA PHE A 20 4.40 -0.59 -8.72
C PHE A 20 4.46 0.52 -7.65
N LEU A 21 4.34 0.16 -6.37
CA LEU A 21 4.38 1.11 -5.26
C LEU A 21 5.80 1.64 -5.00
N ALA A 22 6.81 0.77 -5.05
CA ALA A 22 8.22 1.17 -4.91
C ALA A 22 8.65 2.17 -6.01
N GLU A 23 8.23 1.96 -7.25
CA GLU A 23 8.48 2.90 -8.38
C GLU A 23 7.82 4.27 -8.19
N LYS A 24 6.86 4.39 -7.26
CA LYS A 24 6.22 5.65 -6.88
C LYS A 24 6.81 6.25 -5.61
N GLY A 25 7.88 5.66 -5.08
CA GLY A 25 8.56 6.12 -3.87
C GLY A 25 7.75 5.86 -2.59
N VAL A 26 6.79 4.93 -2.62
CA VAL A 26 6.01 4.56 -1.43
C VAL A 26 6.90 3.82 -0.45
N SER A 27 7.00 4.33 0.78
CA SER A 27 7.69 3.67 1.90
C SER A 27 6.72 3.04 2.90
N THR A 28 5.44 3.40 2.84
CA THR A 28 4.45 3.04 3.86
C THR A 28 3.09 2.76 3.23
N ILE A 29 2.44 1.69 3.66
CA ILE A 29 1.08 1.31 3.29
C ILE A 29 0.21 1.34 4.53
N ILE A 30 -0.98 1.93 4.40
CA ILE A 30 -2.05 1.88 5.40
C ILE A 30 -3.20 1.10 4.79
N SER A 31 -3.72 0.10 5.50
CA SER A 31 -4.80 -0.75 5.02
C SER A 31 -5.71 -1.23 6.15
N GLY A 32 -6.94 -1.60 5.82
CA GLY A 32 -7.81 -2.32 6.75
C GLY A 32 -7.30 -3.74 7.01
N GLY A 33 -6.72 -4.41 6.01
CA GLY A 33 -6.17 -5.75 6.17
C GLY A 33 -5.32 -6.21 4.99
N MET A 34 -4.37 -7.10 5.26
CA MET A 34 -3.46 -7.65 4.26
C MET A 34 -3.04 -9.07 4.66
N GLY A 35 -3.01 -9.99 3.69
CA GLY A 35 -2.56 -11.36 3.94
C GLY A 35 -1.06 -11.44 4.27
N PRO A 36 -0.63 -12.45 5.05
CA PRO A 36 0.75 -12.54 5.56
C PRO A 36 1.80 -12.57 4.44
N LYS A 37 1.53 -13.31 3.36
CA LYS A 37 2.43 -13.36 2.19
C LYS A 37 2.65 -11.98 1.54
N ALA A 38 1.63 -11.11 1.52
CA ALA A 38 1.79 -9.78 0.94
C ALA A 38 2.62 -8.89 1.87
N GLN A 39 2.44 -8.99 3.19
CA GLN A 39 3.26 -8.30 4.18
C GLN A 39 4.74 -8.65 4.01
N ASP A 40 5.07 -9.94 3.86
CA ASP A 40 6.45 -10.40 3.63
C ASP A 40 7.07 -9.79 2.36
N ILE A 41 6.30 -9.75 1.27
CA ILE A 41 6.78 -9.19 0.01
C ILE A 41 7.00 -7.66 0.13
N PHE A 42 6.12 -6.93 0.82
CA PHE A 42 6.33 -5.50 1.05
C PHE A 42 7.53 -5.22 1.96
N ALA A 43 7.73 -6.01 3.02
CA ALA A 43 8.89 -5.90 3.90
C ALA A 43 10.21 -6.10 3.13
N GLN A 44 10.27 -7.06 2.20
CA GLN A 44 11.43 -7.27 1.32
C GLN A 44 11.75 -6.08 0.41
N ASN A 45 10.77 -5.20 0.16
CA ASN A 45 10.92 -3.99 -0.64
C ASN A 45 11.10 -2.73 0.24
N ASN A 46 11.37 -2.88 1.54
CA ASN A 46 11.47 -1.79 2.52
C ASN A 46 10.20 -0.93 2.60
N ILE A 47 9.03 -1.56 2.45
CA ILE A 47 7.73 -0.91 2.58
C ILE A 47 7.10 -1.37 3.90
N GLU A 48 6.88 -0.43 4.80
CA GLU A 48 6.22 -0.67 6.08
C GLU A 48 4.70 -0.76 5.89
N VAL A 49 4.04 -1.69 6.60
CA VAL A 49 2.60 -1.90 6.48
C VAL A 49 1.94 -1.71 7.84
N PHE A 50 0.99 -0.77 7.90
CA PHE A 50 0.09 -0.56 9.02
C PHE A 50 -1.30 -1.10 8.66
N MET A 51 -1.80 -2.02 9.47
CA MET A 51 -3.09 -2.68 9.26
C MET A 51 -4.06 -2.41 10.41
N GLY A 52 -5.34 -2.70 10.19
CA GLY A 52 -6.38 -2.53 11.20
C GLY A 52 -6.95 -1.11 11.27
N VAL A 53 -6.68 -0.29 10.24
CA VAL A 53 -7.23 1.06 10.14
C VAL A 53 -8.67 1.00 9.62
N ASN A 54 -9.55 1.81 10.20
CA ASN A 54 -10.95 1.90 9.78
C ASN A 54 -11.04 2.45 8.34
N SER A 55 -12.00 1.98 7.57
CA SER A 55 -12.18 2.35 6.16
C SER A 55 -12.92 3.69 5.99
N GLU A 56 -12.80 4.60 6.95
CA GLU A 56 -13.34 5.95 6.78
C GLU A 56 -12.54 6.68 5.68
N ASP A 57 -13.10 7.76 5.15
CA ASP A 57 -12.37 8.58 4.17
C ASP A 57 -11.14 9.20 4.86
N PRO A 58 -9.92 9.13 4.29
CA PRO A 58 -8.75 9.81 4.84
C PRO A 58 -8.93 11.32 5.05
N GLU A 59 -9.85 11.98 4.33
CA GLU A 59 -10.20 13.38 4.57
C GLU A 59 -11.01 13.60 5.86
N HIS A 60 -11.59 12.54 6.41
CA HIS A 60 -12.39 12.53 7.62
C HIS A 60 -11.73 11.76 8.79
N TRP A 61 -10.48 11.29 8.64
CA TRP A 61 -9.67 10.68 9.69
C TRP A 61 -9.11 11.69 10.70
#